data_AF-A0AAE1CCH8-F1
#
_entry.id   AF-A0AAE1CCH8-F1
#
_cell.length_a   1.000
_cell.length_b   1.000
_cell.length_c   1.000
_cell.angle_alpha   90.00
_cell.angle_beta   90.00
_cell.angle_gamma   90.00
#
_symmetry.space_group_name_H-M   'P 1'
#
loop_
_entity.id
_entity.type
_entity.pdbx_description
1 polymer ?
#
loop_
_entity_poly.entity_id
_entity_poly.type
_entity_poly.pdbx_seq_one_letter_code
_entity_poly.pdbx_strand_id
1 'polypeptide(L)'
;MTVVVPQTTPAPKPTAIFMPPTSTAPAPTPTAGTAESSNYNSGSAGSGSGSGAGGAGGGDDDGRFPQPKLRLEIRDLDHPGTAKFLDAVNAGTVVSAAVSNVQRLLYRSPGDPHTTVPPTRSVTLILRDMGGVAYTTGTDLDDDHKEIHFSLGYINGINPPARLAAEITGVLTHELVHCYQWNALGTCPGGLIEGIADWVRLSCDLSPPHWKRETTGGMQSFTILKSTLSIQYDPIISTLIFSGWDNGYQHTAYFLDYLEGRFGKGTVRKLNEKLRRHRYEPKPFWTELLGRPVEQLWGDYVESLAGEQSTVDEGTQT
;
A
#
# COMPACT_ATOMS: atom_id res chain seq x y z
N MET A 1 27.81 -27.09 -16.35
CA MET A 1 26.67 -26.16 -16.21
C MET A 1 26.62 -25.72 -14.75
N THR A 2 27.13 -24.53 -14.47
CA THR A 2 27.18 -23.93 -13.13
C THR A 2 26.08 -22.88 -13.02
N VAL A 3 25.16 -23.06 -12.07
CA VAL A 3 24.07 -22.13 -11.79
C VAL A 3 24.66 -20.95 -10.99
N VAL A 4 24.64 -19.77 -11.58
CA VAL A 4 24.98 -18.52 -10.89
C VAL A 4 23.71 -17.99 -10.22
N VAL A 5 23.69 -18.00 -8.89
CA VAL A 5 22.63 -17.36 -8.09
C VAL A 5 22.93 -15.85 -8.03
N PRO A 6 21.97 -14.95 -8.28
CA PRO A 6 22.21 -13.52 -8.13
C PRO A 6 22.43 -13.18 -6.66
N GLN A 7 23.59 -12.61 -6.34
CA GLN A 7 23.87 -12.05 -5.02
C GLN A 7 23.13 -10.72 -4.87
N THR A 8 22.29 -10.61 -3.84
CA THR A 8 21.67 -9.34 -3.42
C THR A 8 22.66 -8.53 -2.57
N THR A 9 22.85 -7.26 -2.90
CA THR A 9 23.58 -6.29 -2.08
C THR A 9 22.93 -6.17 -0.69
N PRO A 10 23.71 -6.02 0.41
CA PRO A 10 23.15 -5.82 1.74
C PRO A 10 22.28 -4.56 1.79
N ALA A 11 21.14 -4.64 2.49
CA ALA A 11 20.30 -3.49 2.76
C ALA A 11 21.11 -2.39 3.48
N PRO A 12 21.07 -1.12 3.03
CA PRO A 12 21.64 -0.03 3.80
C PRO A 12 20.87 0.08 5.14
N LYS A 13 21.62 0.21 6.23
CA LYS A 13 21.05 0.48 7.56
C LYS A 13 20.19 1.75 7.50
N PRO A 14 19.05 1.82 8.21
CA PRO A 14 18.23 3.02 8.26
C PRO A 14 19.02 4.14 8.92
N THR A 15 19.65 4.96 8.09
CA THR A 15 20.21 6.24 8.51
C THR A 15 19.03 7.13 8.86
N ALA A 16 19.12 7.78 10.02
CA ALA A 16 18.15 8.71 10.55
C ALA A 16 17.53 9.60 9.45
N ILE A 17 16.22 9.81 9.59
CA ILE A 17 15.43 10.84 8.91
C ILE A 17 16.31 12.04 8.55
N PHE A 18 16.72 12.12 7.28
CA PHE A 18 17.40 13.30 6.77
C PHE A 18 16.34 14.27 6.27
N MET A 19 15.93 15.18 7.16
CA MET A 19 15.31 16.43 6.75
C MET A 19 16.41 17.30 6.12
N PRO A 20 16.30 17.78 4.87
CA PRO A 20 17.28 18.69 4.34
C PRO A 20 17.26 20.02 5.13
N PRO A 21 18.42 20.63 5.39
CA PRO A 21 18.51 21.91 6.08
C PRO A 21 17.85 23.02 5.24
N THR A 22 17.07 23.86 5.92
CA THR A 22 16.62 25.17 5.43
C THR A 22 17.85 25.98 5.00
N SER A 23 18.04 26.13 3.70
CA SER A 23 19.06 27.04 3.16
C SER A 23 18.44 28.40 2.89
N THR A 24 18.94 29.39 3.61
CA THR A 24 18.70 30.82 3.47
C THR A 24 19.44 31.37 2.25
N ALA A 25 18.72 31.77 1.20
CA ALA A 25 19.19 32.70 0.18
C ALA A 25 17.99 33.48 -0.42
N PRO A 26 18.17 34.77 -0.76
CA PRO A 26 17.05 35.72 -0.91
C PRO A 26 16.28 35.56 -2.22
N ALA A 27 14.98 35.85 -2.15
CA ALA A 27 14.02 35.82 -3.25
C ALA A 27 14.34 36.83 -4.36
N PRO A 28 14.14 36.49 -5.65
CA PRO A 28 14.06 37.48 -6.70
C PRO A 28 12.73 38.24 -6.63
N THR A 29 12.82 39.57 -6.70
CA THR A 29 11.69 40.52 -6.74
C THR A 29 10.87 40.36 -8.02
N PRO A 30 9.53 40.51 -8.00
CA PRO A 30 8.70 40.40 -9.20
C PRO A 30 8.67 41.72 -9.99
N THR A 31 8.87 41.65 -11.30
CA THR A 31 8.59 42.75 -12.24
C THR A 31 7.23 42.54 -12.89
N ALA A 32 6.37 43.55 -12.81
CA ALA A 32 5.03 43.60 -13.37
C ALA A 32 5.01 44.17 -14.81
N GLY A 33 3.95 43.81 -15.56
CA GLY A 33 3.51 44.44 -16.82
C GLY A 33 3.68 43.52 -18.04
N THR A 34 2.72 43.32 -18.94
CA THR A 34 1.42 43.98 -19.21
C THR A 34 0.61 43.05 -20.13
N ALA A 35 -0.72 43.18 -20.07
CA ALA A 35 -1.68 42.47 -20.90
C ALA A 35 -1.61 42.88 -22.38
N GLU A 36 -1.95 41.96 -23.28
CA GLU A 36 -2.61 42.32 -24.54
C GLU A 36 -3.53 41.20 -25.04
N SER A 37 -4.75 41.61 -25.37
CA SER A 37 -5.88 40.84 -25.85
C SER A 37 -5.81 40.59 -27.35
N SER A 38 -6.31 39.45 -27.84
CA SER A 38 -6.83 39.37 -29.21
C SER A 38 -8.02 38.40 -29.27
N ASN A 39 -9.20 38.99 -29.46
CA ASN A 39 -10.42 38.33 -29.91
C ASN A 39 -10.22 37.73 -31.30
N TYR A 40 -10.61 36.47 -31.51
CA TYR A 40 -11.17 36.04 -32.79
C TYR A 40 -12.45 35.25 -32.54
N ASN A 41 -13.55 35.87 -32.95
CA ASN A 41 -14.89 35.32 -32.97
C ASN A 41 -15.17 34.80 -34.38
N SER A 42 -15.61 33.54 -34.50
CA SER A 42 -16.31 33.05 -35.68
C SER A 42 -17.41 32.09 -35.24
N GLY A 43 -18.64 32.59 -35.18
CA GLY A 43 -19.86 31.79 -35.36
C GLY A 43 -19.95 31.28 -36.81
N SER A 44 -20.84 30.40 -37.24
CA SER A 44 -22.14 29.90 -36.78
C SER A 44 -22.43 28.67 -37.68
N ALA A 45 -23.02 27.55 -37.27
CA ALA A 45 -24.45 27.22 -37.12
C ALA A 45 -24.49 25.65 -37.19
N GLY A 46 -25.37 24.86 -36.58
CA GLY A 46 -26.65 25.07 -35.92
C GLY A 46 -27.70 24.07 -36.47
N SER A 47 -28.10 23.06 -35.67
CA SER A 47 -29.43 22.39 -35.62
C SER A 47 -29.34 21.11 -34.77
N GLY A 48 -30.17 20.77 -33.77
CA GLY A 48 -31.35 21.42 -33.19
C GLY A 48 -32.57 20.48 -33.13
N SER A 49 -32.81 19.82 -31.99
CA SER A 49 -34.12 19.36 -31.41
C SER A 49 -33.82 18.39 -30.25
N GLY A 50 -34.38 18.42 -29.04
CA GLY A 50 -35.46 19.19 -28.41
C GLY A 50 -36.30 18.28 -27.48
N SER A 51 -36.68 18.78 -26.28
CA SER A 51 -37.55 18.20 -25.21
C SER A 51 -36.82 17.36 -24.14
N GLY A 52 -36.94 17.52 -22.81
CA GLY A 52 -37.77 18.37 -21.93
C GLY A 52 -38.19 17.58 -20.66
N ALA A 53 -37.65 17.92 -19.48
CA ALA A 53 -38.10 17.68 -18.08
C ALA A 53 -36.85 17.81 -17.15
N GLY A 54 -36.78 18.55 -16.04
CA GLY A 54 -37.78 18.85 -15.03
C GLY A 54 -37.59 17.91 -13.83
N GLY A 55 -36.68 18.20 -12.90
CA GLY A 55 -36.54 17.44 -11.66
C GLY A 55 -35.18 17.60 -10.98
N ALA A 56 -35.20 17.92 -9.70
CA ALA A 56 -34.07 18.29 -8.85
C ALA A 56 -32.93 17.27 -8.83
N GLY A 57 -31.69 17.76 -8.93
CA GLY A 57 -30.46 16.98 -8.74
C GLY A 57 -30.30 16.58 -7.27
N GLY A 58 -30.93 15.47 -6.89
CA GLY A 58 -30.42 14.63 -5.81
C GLY A 58 -29.14 13.98 -6.34
N GLY A 59 -28.00 14.31 -5.75
CA GLY A 59 -26.76 13.60 -6.05
C GLY A 59 -26.95 12.14 -5.68
N ASP A 60 -26.71 11.24 -6.64
CA ASP A 60 -26.58 9.82 -6.40
C ASP A 60 -25.42 9.63 -5.41
N ASP A 61 -25.71 9.59 -4.11
CA ASP A 61 -24.81 9.02 -3.12
C ASP A 61 -24.83 7.52 -3.33
N ASP A 62 -24.03 7.03 -4.28
CA ASP A 62 -23.89 5.61 -4.60
C ASP A 62 -23.21 4.80 -3.47
N GLY A 63 -22.99 5.45 -2.31
CA GLY A 63 -22.35 4.89 -1.13
C GLY A 63 -20.84 4.71 -1.30
N ARG A 64 -20.23 5.22 -2.38
CA ARG A 64 -18.78 5.14 -2.62
C ARG A 64 -18.06 6.42 -2.21
N PHE A 65 -16.81 6.24 -1.84
CA PHE A 65 -15.92 7.36 -1.56
C PHE A 65 -15.61 8.14 -2.84
N PRO A 66 -15.44 9.47 -2.75
CA PRO A 66 -15.03 10.27 -3.89
C PRO A 66 -13.66 9.82 -4.40
N GLN A 67 -13.51 9.80 -5.72
CA GLN A 67 -12.22 9.57 -6.35
C GLN A 67 -11.38 10.85 -6.31
N PRO A 68 -10.06 10.74 -6.09
CA PRO A 68 -9.16 11.88 -6.22
C PRO A 68 -9.01 12.25 -7.69
N LYS A 69 -8.49 13.45 -7.98
CA LYS A 69 -8.05 13.77 -9.33
C LYS A 69 -6.85 12.90 -9.69
N LEU A 70 -6.95 12.12 -10.76
CA LEU A 70 -5.86 11.26 -11.25
C LEU A 70 -5.11 11.94 -12.38
N ARG A 71 -3.77 11.84 -12.37
CA ARG A 71 -2.89 12.33 -13.43
C ARG A 71 -1.85 11.27 -13.78
N LEU A 72 -1.39 11.30 -15.02
CA LEU A 72 -0.28 10.50 -15.52
C LEU A 72 0.77 11.45 -16.11
N GLU A 73 2.01 11.26 -15.70
CA GLU A 73 3.19 11.91 -16.26
C GLU A 73 4.17 10.82 -16.71
N ILE A 74 4.62 10.90 -17.96
CA ILE A 74 5.63 9.99 -18.52
C ILE A 74 6.84 10.85 -18.86
N ARG A 75 7.93 10.68 -18.09
CA ARG A 75 9.13 11.52 -18.24
C ARG A 75 10.04 11.11 -19.38
N ASP A 76 9.91 9.86 -19.84
CA ASP A 76 10.67 9.33 -20.97
C ASP A 76 9.77 8.42 -21.81
N LEU A 77 9.39 8.91 -23.00
CA LEU A 77 8.52 8.17 -23.92
C LEU A 77 9.27 7.10 -24.73
N ASP A 78 10.59 7.25 -24.91
CA ASP A 78 11.42 6.36 -25.73
C ASP A 78 11.99 5.18 -24.92
N HIS A 79 11.88 5.23 -23.59
CA HIS A 79 12.31 4.13 -22.73
C HIS A 79 11.48 2.84 -22.98
N PRO A 80 12.10 1.66 -23.14
CA PRO A 80 11.37 0.39 -23.41
C PRO A 80 10.33 0.01 -22.35
N GLY A 81 10.60 0.37 -21.09
CA GLY A 81 9.64 0.22 -19.98
C GLY A 81 8.35 1.02 -20.17
N THR A 82 8.39 2.17 -20.86
CA THR A 82 7.20 2.97 -21.16
C THR A 82 6.31 2.27 -22.16
N ALA A 83 6.87 1.75 -23.25
CA ALA A 83 6.14 0.95 -24.23
C ALA A 83 5.46 -0.26 -23.54
N LYS A 84 6.21 -1.00 -22.73
CA LYS A 84 5.69 -2.12 -21.92
C LYS A 84 4.53 -1.70 -21.01
N PHE A 85 4.63 -0.56 -20.32
CA PHE A 85 3.56 -0.08 -19.46
C PHE A 85 2.29 0.24 -20.26
N LEU A 86 2.43 1.01 -21.35
CA LEU A 86 1.29 1.45 -22.17
C LEU A 86 0.61 0.28 -22.89
N ASP A 87 1.36 -0.73 -23.30
CA ASP A 87 0.81 -1.95 -23.92
C ASP A 87 0.07 -2.84 -22.91
N ALA A 88 0.52 -2.85 -21.65
CA ALA A 88 0.00 -3.77 -20.64
C ALA A 88 -1.25 -3.28 -19.91
N VAL A 89 -1.38 -1.97 -19.68
CA VAL A 89 -2.45 -1.43 -18.82
C VAL A 89 -3.04 -0.12 -19.33
N ASN A 90 -4.33 0.07 -19.06
CA ASN A 90 -4.94 1.40 -19.06
C ASN A 90 -4.77 2.04 -17.68
N ALA A 91 -3.86 3.01 -17.55
CA ALA A 91 -3.51 3.61 -16.26
C ALA A 91 -4.72 4.20 -15.51
N GLY A 92 -5.61 4.91 -16.21
CA GLY A 92 -6.79 5.51 -15.58
C GLY A 92 -7.72 4.46 -14.96
N THR A 93 -7.95 3.37 -15.68
CA THR A 93 -8.78 2.24 -15.19
C THR A 93 -8.12 1.54 -14.00
N VAL A 94 -6.83 1.22 -14.12
CA VAL A 94 -6.07 0.53 -13.06
C VAL A 94 -5.99 1.36 -11.79
N VAL A 95 -5.61 2.64 -11.89
CA VAL A 95 -5.45 3.51 -10.73
C VAL A 95 -6.81 3.80 -10.07
N SER A 96 -7.87 4.06 -10.83
CA SER A 96 -9.21 4.29 -10.25
C SER A 96 -9.79 3.03 -9.58
N ALA A 97 -9.62 1.86 -10.19
CA ALA A 97 -10.03 0.60 -9.57
C ALA A 97 -9.24 0.31 -8.28
N ALA A 98 -7.93 0.55 -8.29
CA ALA A 98 -7.07 0.38 -7.13
C ALA A 98 -7.46 1.35 -6.00
N VAL A 99 -7.72 2.63 -6.28
CA VAL A 99 -8.26 3.59 -5.27
C VAL A 99 -9.54 3.05 -4.64
N SER A 100 -10.48 2.58 -5.47
CA SER A 100 -11.76 2.05 -4.99
C SER A 100 -11.56 0.82 -4.10
N ASN A 101 -10.60 -0.06 -4.44
CA ASN A 101 -10.26 -1.23 -3.62
C ASN A 101 -9.62 -0.85 -2.29
N VAL A 102 -8.64 0.07 -2.31
CA VAL A 102 -8.00 0.60 -1.09
C VAL A 102 -9.05 1.19 -0.16
N GLN A 103 -9.91 2.07 -0.70
CA GLN A 103 -10.99 2.70 0.07
C GLN A 103 -11.95 1.66 0.66
N ARG A 104 -12.39 0.68 -0.13
CA ARG A 104 -13.29 -0.40 0.30
C ARG A 104 -12.67 -1.28 1.40
N LEU A 105 -11.38 -1.59 1.30
CA LEU A 105 -10.70 -2.48 2.23
C LEU A 105 -10.35 -1.77 3.54
N LEU A 106 -9.85 -0.54 3.48
CA LEU A 106 -9.38 0.21 4.66
C LEU A 106 -10.44 1.08 5.34
N TYR A 107 -11.62 1.27 4.73
CA TYR A 107 -12.67 2.16 5.25
C TYR A 107 -14.07 1.57 5.09
N ARG A 108 -15.01 1.98 5.95
CA ARG A 108 -16.36 1.36 5.96
C ARG A 108 -17.29 1.92 4.91
N SER A 109 -17.59 3.21 5.00
CA SER A 109 -18.41 3.94 4.04
C SER A 109 -18.22 5.44 4.27
N PRO A 110 -18.53 6.30 3.28
CA PRO A 110 -18.39 7.76 3.41
C PRO A 110 -19.18 8.36 4.57
N GLY A 111 -20.35 7.79 4.89
CA GLY A 111 -21.23 8.25 5.95
C GLY A 111 -20.95 7.66 7.34
N ASP A 112 -19.99 6.75 7.52
CA ASP A 112 -19.70 6.19 8.84
C ASP A 112 -18.85 7.18 9.68
N PRO A 113 -19.37 7.70 10.82
CA PRO A 113 -18.63 8.62 11.67
C PRO A 113 -17.39 8.00 12.33
N HIS A 114 -17.24 6.67 12.27
CA HIS A 114 -16.10 5.93 12.81
C HIS A 114 -15.04 5.60 11.76
N THR A 115 -15.13 6.16 10.55
CA THR A 115 -14.11 6.03 9.51
C THR A 115 -13.65 7.41 9.07
N THR A 116 -12.35 7.62 8.97
CA THR A 116 -11.81 8.88 8.44
C THR A 116 -10.75 8.57 7.41
N VAL A 117 -11.07 8.81 6.14
CA VAL A 117 -10.14 8.65 5.02
C VAL A 117 -9.20 9.87 4.99
N PRO A 118 -7.88 9.69 4.76
CA PRO A 118 -6.99 10.80 4.43
C PRO A 118 -7.57 11.64 3.28
N PRO A 119 -7.48 12.98 3.35
CA PRO A 119 -8.13 13.88 2.42
C PRO A 119 -7.37 14.01 1.08
N THR A 120 -6.92 12.88 0.52
CA THR A 120 -6.14 12.82 -0.72
C THR A 120 -6.93 13.43 -1.88
N ARG A 121 -6.52 14.62 -2.32
CA ARG A 121 -7.19 15.43 -3.36
C ARG A 121 -6.76 15.03 -4.76
N SER A 122 -5.50 14.61 -4.93
CA SER A 122 -5.03 14.11 -6.21
C SER A 122 -3.89 13.12 -6.07
N VAL A 123 -3.78 12.23 -7.06
CA VAL A 123 -2.64 11.32 -7.21
C VAL A 123 -2.08 11.50 -8.62
N THR A 124 -0.79 11.79 -8.72
CA THR A 124 -0.04 11.83 -9.99
C THR A 124 0.84 10.59 -10.08
N LEU A 125 0.57 9.72 -11.05
CA LEU A 125 1.47 8.63 -11.40
C LEU A 125 2.56 9.16 -12.33
N ILE A 126 3.82 9.03 -11.92
CA ILE A 126 5.00 9.51 -12.62
C ILE A 126 5.86 8.32 -13.04
N LEU A 127 5.88 8.03 -14.34
CA LEU A 127 6.77 7.03 -14.91
C LEU A 127 8.11 7.69 -15.27
N ARG A 128 9.20 7.23 -14.66
CA ARG A 128 10.54 7.76 -14.92
C ARG A 128 11.61 6.69 -14.73
N ASP A 129 12.77 6.91 -15.35
CA ASP A 129 13.94 6.10 -15.02
C ASP A 129 14.44 6.45 -13.62
N MET A 130 14.60 5.42 -12.80
CA MET A 130 15.06 5.48 -11.42
C MET A 130 15.41 4.09 -10.91
N GLY A 131 16.26 4.03 -9.87
CA GLY A 131 16.48 2.79 -9.12
C GLY A 131 15.27 2.39 -8.27
N GLY A 132 15.28 1.15 -7.75
CA GLY A 132 14.18 0.62 -6.95
C GLY A 132 12.96 0.23 -7.79
N VAL A 133 11.80 0.09 -7.13
CA VAL A 133 10.54 -0.35 -7.74
C VAL A 133 9.62 0.85 -7.94
N ALA A 134 9.05 1.35 -6.84
CA ALA A 134 8.22 2.53 -6.79
C ALA A 134 8.33 3.19 -5.41
N TYR A 135 7.82 4.41 -5.29
CA TYR A 135 7.59 5.05 -3.99
C TYR A 135 6.49 6.10 -4.09
N THR A 136 5.88 6.38 -2.94
CA THR A 136 4.83 7.40 -2.76
C THR A 136 5.33 8.56 -1.92
N THR A 137 4.98 9.78 -2.30
CA THR A 137 5.30 11.01 -1.53
C THR A 137 4.17 12.04 -1.64
N GLY A 138 4.13 13.00 -0.74
CA GLY A 138 3.37 14.25 -0.92
C GLY A 138 4.08 15.19 -1.90
N THR A 139 3.35 16.20 -2.39
CA THR A 139 3.91 17.29 -3.19
C THR A 139 4.42 18.45 -2.32
N ASP A 140 5.14 19.39 -2.92
CA ASP A 140 5.55 20.64 -2.26
C ASP A 140 4.37 21.53 -1.84
N LEU A 141 3.18 21.35 -2.45
CA LEU A 141 1.99 22.13 -2.11
C LEU A 141 1.46 21.73 -0.72
N ASP A 142 1.21 20.43 -0.56
CA ASP A 142 0.78 19.78 0.68
C ASP A 142 0.80 18.25 0.51
N ASP A 143 0.57 17.56 1.63
CA ASP A 143 0.53 16.10 1.69
C ASP A 143 -0.79 15.49 1.17
N ASP A 144 -1.81 16.29 0.83
CA ASP A 144 -3.07 15.79 0.25
C ASP A 144 -2.95 15.56 -1.26
N HIS A 145 -1.92 16.13 -1.89
CA HIS A 145 -1.54 15.85 -3.26
C HIS A 145 -0.39 14.86 -3.23
N LYS A 146 -0.63 13.68 -3.79
CA LYS A 146 0.30 12.56 -3.76
C LYS A 146 0.95 12.34 -5.12
N GLU A 147 2.19 11.90 -5.11
CA GLU A 147 2.93 11.44 -6.27
C GLU A 147 3.33 9.99 -6.05
N ILE A 148 3.12 9.16 -7.07
CA ILE A 148 3.63 7.79 -7.13
C ILE A 148 4.68 7.77 -8.24
N HIS A 149 5.94 7.54 -7.89
CA HIS A 149 7.00 7.38 -8.88
C HIS A 149 7.20 5.90 -9.14
N PHE A 150 7.12 5.47 -10.40
CA PHE A 150 7.28 4.08 -10.79
C PHE A 150 8.46 3.93 -11.76
N SER A 151 9.42 3.06 -11.40
CA SER A 151 10.64 2.83 -12.15
C SER A 151 10.34 2.18 -13.51
N LEU A 152 10.70 2.90 -14.57
CA LEU A 152 10.67 2.38 -15.94
C LEU A 152 11.66 1.21 -16.12
N GLY A 153 12.80 1.24 -15.43
CA GLY A 153 13.76 0.14 -15.39
C GLY A 153 13.16 -1.13 -14.79
N TYR A 154 12.45 -1.01 -13.66
CA TYR A 154 11.74 -2.13 -13.05
C TYR A 154 10.66 -2.68 -13.98
N ILE A 155 9.81 -1.81 -14.54
CA ILE A 155 8.75 -2.23 -15.49
C ILE A 155 9.36 -2.99 -16.67
N ASN A 156 10.48 -2.50 -17.20
CA ASN A 156 11.17 -3.18 -18.29
C ASN A 156 11.72 -4.57 -17.89
N GLY A 157 12.09 -4.75 -16.63
CA GLY A 157 12.60 -6.01 -16.09
C GLY A 157 11.53 -7.09 -15.84
N ILE A 158 10.23 -6.74 -15.81
CA ILE A 158 9.16 -7.70 -15.50
C ILE A 158 9.05 -8.76 -16.60
N ASN A 159 9.18 -10.02 -16.20
CA ASN A 159 9.08 -11.20 -17.05
C ASN A 159 8.42 -12.38 -16.30
N PRO A 160 7.72 -13.28 -17.00
CA PRO A 160 7.36 -13.21 -18.43
C PRO A 160 6.34 -12.09 -18.71
N PRO A 161 6.17 -11.65 -19.97
CA PRO A 161 5.25 -10.55 -20.33
C PRO A 161 3.80 -10.75 -19.84
N ALA A 162 3.33 -12.00 -19.72
CA ALA A 162 2.01 -12.33 -19.18
C ALA A 162 1.80 -11.84 -17.73
N ARG A 163 2.87 -11.57 -16.98
CA ARG A 163 2.82 -11.04 -15.60
C ARG A 163 2.74 -9.52 -15.55
N LEU A 164 3.01 -8.82 -16.65
CA LEU A 164 3.25 -7.38 -16.68
C LEU A 164 2.06 -6.58 -16.13
N ALA A 165 0.85 -6.86 -16.64
CA ALA A 165 -0.37 -6.18 -16.18
C ALA A 165 -0.65 -6.41 -14.69
N ALA A 166 -0.53 -7.66 -14.22
CA ALA A 166 -0.77 -8.02 -12.82
C ALA A 166 0.27 -7.41 -11.87
N GLU A 167 1.55 -7.40 -12.26
CA GLU A 167 2.62 -6.82 -11.46
C GLU A 167 2.51 -5.29 -11.37
N ILE A 168 2.28 -4.61 -12.51
CA ILE A 168 2.03 -3.17 -12.55
C ILE A 168 0.83 -2.80 -11.65
N THR A 169 -0.28 -3.53 -11.79
CA THR A 169 -1.48 -3.31 -10.98
C THR A 169 -1.21 -3.54 -9.49
N GLY A 170 -0.43 -4.58 -9.16
CA GLY A 170 -0.04 -4.91 -7.79
C GLY A 170 0.83 -3.82 -7.14
N VAL A 171 1.87 -3.34 -7.83
CA VAL A 171 2.73 -2.25 -7.35
C VAL A 171 1.93 -0.96 -7.18
N LEU A 172 1.10 -0.58 -8.16
CA LEU A 172 0.27 0.62 -8.04
C LEU A 172 -0.75 0.52 -6.90
N THR A 173 -1.30 -0.67 -6.67
CA THR A 173 -2.21 -0.91 -5.54
C THR A 173 -1.49 -0.74 -4.20
N HIS A 174 -0.27 -1.28 -4.07
CA HIS A 174 0.59 -1.09 -2.90
C HIS A 174 0.86 0.40 -2.65
N GLU A 175 1.36 1.13 -3.65
CA GLU A 175 1.69 2.55 -3.52
C GLU A 175 0.46 3.41 -3.19
N LEU A 176 -0.69 3.09 -3.77
CA LEU A 176 -1.94 3.78 -3.43
C LEU A 176 -2.37 3.57 -1.99
N VAL A 177 -1.97 2.50 -1.32
CA VAL A 177 -2.25 2.36 0.12
C VAL A 177 -1.54 3.45 0.90
N HIS A 178 -0.29 3.78 0.56
CA HIS A 178 0.46 4.87 1.22
C HIS A 178 -0.20 6.24 1.04
N CYS A 179 -1.00 6.44 -0.02
CA CYS A 179 -1.82 7.64 -0.19
C CYS A 179 -3.01 7.71 0.78
N TYR A 180 -3.47 6.57 1.30
CA TYR A 180 -4.70 6.47 2.09
C TYR A 180 -4.49 5.81 3.45
N GLN A 181 -3.29 5.48 3.87
CA GLN A 181 -3.02 4.82 5.13
C GLN A 181 -2.70 5.83 6.24
N TRP A 182 -3.12 5.51 7.46
CA TRP A 182 -2.64 6.23 8.65
C TRP A 182 -1.37 5.60 9.21
N ASN A 183 -0.48 6.44 9.76
CA ASN A 183 0.86 6.03 10.19
C ASN A 183 1.16 6.33 11.68
N ALA A 184 0.13 6.51 12.51
CA ALA A 184 0.28 6.80 13.93
C ALA A 184 1.16 8.02 14.22
N LEU A 185 0.92 9.12 13.49
CA LEU A 185 1.71 10.35 13.63
C LEU A 185 3.21 10.11 13.40
N GLY A 186 3.53 9.24 12.42
CA GLY A 186 4.89 8.86 12.07
C GLY A 186 5.59 7.90 13.04
N THR A 187 4.86 7.25 13.95
CA THR A 187 5.45 6.30 14.92
C THR A 187 5.13 4.84 14.65
N CYS A 188 4.26 4.57 13.67
CA CYS A 188 3.97 3.20 13.25
C CYS A 188 5.26 2.53 12.73
N PRO A 189 5.55 1.27 13.12
CA PRO A 189 6.71 0.56 12.61
C PRO A 189 6.59 0.37 11.09
N GLY A 190 7.71 0.53 10.39
CA GLY A 190 7.76 0.47 8.93
C GLY A 190 7.22 -0.84 8.38
N GLY A 191 7.50 -1.98 9.02
CA GLY A 191 6.95 -3.25 8.56
C GLY A 191 5.44 -3.38 8.69
N LEU A 192 4.80 -2.73 9.67
CA LEU A 192 3.34 -2.66 9.71
C LEU A 192 2.80 -1.75 8.59
N ILE A 193 3.52 -0.66 8.26
CA ILE A 193 3.16 0.20 7.12
C ILE A 193 3.18 -0.60 5.82
N GLU A 194 4.31 -1.20 5.48
CA GLU A 194 4.47 -2.04 4.28
C GLU A 194 3.54 -3.25 4.29
N GLY A 195 3.32 -3.85 5.45
CA GLY A 195 2.44 -5.00 5.63
C GLY A 195 0.96 -4.70 5.33
N ILE A 196 0.48 -3.50 5.67
CA ILE A 196 -0.89 -3.07 5.33
C ILE A 196 -1.02 -2.86 3.82
N ALA A 197 0.00 -2.25 3.19
CA ALA A 197 0.04 -2.06 1.74
C ALA A 197 -0.01 -3.41 0.99
N ASP A 198 0.79 -4.38 1.43
CA ASP A 198 0.81 -5.71 0.84
C ASP A 198 -0.41 -6.57 1.23
N TRP A 199 -1.04 -6.33 2.38
CA TRP A 199 -2.32 -6.98 2.72
C TRP A 199 -3.45 -6.55 1.80
N VAL A 200 -3.51 -5.27 1.41
CA VAL A 200 -4.48 -4.79 0.41
C VAL A 200 -4.20 -5.41 -0.95
N ARG A 201 -2.93 -5.47 -1.37
CA ARG A 201 -2.51 -6.14 -2.60
C ARG A 201 -2.91 -7.63 -2.59
N LEU A 202 -2.66 -8.33 -1.48
CA LEU A 202 -3.07 -9.72 -1.27
C LEU A 202 -4.59 -9.87 -1.38
N SER A 203 -5.35 -8.98 -0.73
CA SER A 203 -6.83 -8.97 -0.73
C SER A 203 -7.46 -8.62 -2.08
N CYS A 204 -6.65 -8.23 -3.07
CA CYS A 204 -7.06 -7.97 -4.45
C CYS A 204 -6.60 -9.07 -5.41
N ASP A 205 -6.08 -10.20 -4.91
CA ASP A 205 -5.53 -11.31 -5.71
C ASP A 205 -4.33 -10.90 -6.59
N LEU A 206 -3.53 -9.93 -6.12
CA LEU A 206 -2.39 -9.36 -6.85
C LEU A 206 -1.02 -9.80 -6.30
N SER A 207 -0.97 -10.91 -5.56
CA SER A 207 0.27 -11.43 -5.00
C SER A 207 1.25 -11.89 -6.11
N PRO A 208 2.54 -11.50 -6.04
CA PRO A 208 3.60 -12.11 -6.82
C PRO A 208 3.66 -13.63 -6.63
N PRO A 209 4.09 -14.41 -7.64
CA PRO A 209 4.06 -15.87 -7.56
C PRO A 209 5.05 -16.45 -6.54
N HIS A 210 6.03 -15.64 -6.11
CA HIS A 210 7.01 -16.04 -5.09
C HIS A 210 6.56 -15.74 -3.66
N TRP A 211 5.42 -15.07 -3.45
CA TRP A 211 4.88 -14.84 -2.12
C TRP A 211 4.40 -16.15 -1.52
N LYS A 212 4.81 -16.41 -0.29
CA LYS A 212 4.43 -17.61 0.45
C LYS A 212 4.02 -17.25 1.87
N ARG A 213 3.06 -18.01 2.40
CA ARG A 213 2.62 -17.92 3.79
C ARG A 213 3.67 -18.60 4.67
N GLU A 214 4.69 -17.86 5.05
CA GLU A 214 5.85 -18.40 5.78
C GLU A 214 6.27 -17.48 6.94
N THR A 215 6.72 -18.12 8.02
CA THR A 215 7.34 -17.45 9.18
C THR A 215 8.81 -17.82 9.22
N THR A 216 9.65 -17.18 8.39
CA THR A 216 11.07 -17.49 8.29
C THR A 216 11.74 -17.46 9.67
N GLY A 217 12.40 -18.54 10.08
CA GLY A 217 13.19 -18.64 11.33
C GLY A 217 12.41 -18.86 12.64
N GLY A 218 11.15 -18.43 12.75
CA GLY A 218 10.39 -18.50 14.02
C GLY A 218 9.90 -19.91 14.38
N MET A 219 9.55 -20.72 13.38
CA MET A 219 8.91 -22.02 13.60
C MET A 219 9.86 -23.06 14.24
N GLN A 220 11.14 -23.09 13.83
CA GLN A 220 12.11 -24.03 14.39
C GLN A 220 12.48 -23.69 15.84
N SER A 221 12.67 -22.41 16.15
CA SER A 221 12.97 -21.98 17.53
C SER A 221 11.76 -22.12 18.46
N PHE A 222 10.54 -21.83 17.99
CA PHE A 222 9.33 -21.93 18.81
C PHE A 222 8.98 -23.38 19.19
N THR A 223 9.03 -24.32 18.25
CA THR A 223 8.74 -25.74 18.52
C THR A 223 9.72 -26.36 19.52
N ILE A 224 11.02 -26.07 19.36
CA ILE A 224 12.07 -26.53 20.29
C ILE A 224 11.88 -25.92 21.68
N LEU A 225 11.51 -24.64 21.78
CA LEU A 225 11.32 -23.98 23.08
C LEU A 225 10.03 -24.43 23.78
N LYS A 226 8.91 -24.61 23.06
CA LYS A 226 7.67 -25.17 23.63
C LYS A 226 7.88 -26.58 24.18
N SER A 227 8.56 -27.46 23.43
CA SER A 227 8.78 -28.85 23.86
C SER A 227 9.76 -28.98 25.03
N THR A 228 10.74 -28.07 25.13
CA THR A 228 11.83 -28.19 26.11
C THR A 228 11.52 -27.50 27.44
N LEU A 229 10.66 -26.47 27.44
CA LEU A 229 10.56 -25.59 28.61
C LEU A 229 9.31 -25.80 29.49
N SER A 230 8.18 -26.29 29.00
CA SER A 230 6.92 -26.30 29.81
C SER A 230 6.65 -24.94 30.51
N ILE A 231 7.12 -23.83 29.93
CA ILE A 231 7.11 -22.52 30.59
C ILE A 231 5.81 -21.80 30.28
N GLN A 232 5.16 -21.35 31.36
CA GLN A 232 4.13 -20.34 31.35
C GLN A 232 4.75 -19.01 30.87
N TYR A 233 4.13 -18.34 29.88
CA TYR A 233 4.57 -17.09 29.23
C TYR A 233 5.72 -16.33 29.93
N ASP A 234 6.94 -16.41 29.37
CA ASP A 234 8.12 -15.66 29.85
C ASP A 234 8.42 -14.47 28.93
N PRO A 235 8.45 -13.22 29.44
CA PRO A 235 8.67 -12.01 28.63
C PRO A 235 10.05 -11.92 27.95
N ILE A 236 11.09 -12.58 28.48
CA ILE A 236 12.44 -12.58 27.88
C ILE A 236 12.50 -13.54 26.70
N ILE A 237 11.96 -14.75 26.86
CA ILE A 237 11.78 -15.72 25.77
C ILE A 237 10.84 -15.14 24.70
N SER A 238 9.83 -14.38 25.13
CA SER A 238 8.93 -13.65 24.24
C SER A 238 9.57 -12.51 23.44
N THR A 239 10.76 -12.04 23.82
CA THR A 239 11.44 -10.99 23.07
C THR A 239 12.38 -11.59 22.01
N LEU A 240 12.96 -12.76 22.28
CA LEU A 240 13.91 -13.44 21.40
C LEU A 240 13.23 -14.28 20.29
N ILE A 241 12.04 -14.84 20.52
CA ILE A 241 11.31 -15.63 19.51
C ILE A 241 10.45 -14.73 18.58
N PHE A 242 10.02 -13.56 19.07
CA PHE A 242 8.95 -12.76 18.44
C PHE A 242 9.48 -11.50 17.74
N SER A 243 10.80 -11.33 17.65
CA SER A 243 11.39 -10.31 16.79
C SER A 243 11.08 -10.62 15.32
N GLY A 244 10.41 -9.72 14.63
CA GLY A 244 10.18 -9.79 13.18
C GLY A 244 8.75 -10.00 12.71
N TRP A 245 7.73 -9.95 13.57
CA TRP A 245 6.32 -9.95 13.09
C TRP A 245 6.06 -8.79 12.09
N ASP A 246 6.79 -7.69 12.26
CA ASP A 246 6.85 -6.51 11.41
C ASP A 246 8.08 -6.52 10.47
N ASN A 247 8.44 -7.67 9.91
CA ASN A 247 9.43 -7.73 8.81
C ASN A 247 8.91 -7.08 7.50
N GLY A 248 7.64 -6.67 7.47
CA GLY A 248 7.03 -5.99 6.33
C GLY A 248 6.62 -6.92 5.20
N TYR A 249 6.14 -6.29 4.14
CA TYR A 249 5.76 -6.93 2.89
C TYR A 249 4.83 -8.15 3.08
N GLN A 250 5.03 -9.22 2.30
CA GLN A 250 4.21 -10.43 2.38
C GLN A 250 4.13 -11.05 3.77
N HIS A 251 5.18 -10.93 4.59
CA HIS A 251 5.25 -11.59 5.90
C HIS A 251 4.23 -10.99 6.86
N THR A 252 4.22 -9.67 6.97
CA THR A 252 3.22 -8.95 7.77
C THR A 252 1.85 -9.01 7.10
N ALA A 253 1.77 -8.99 5.76
CA ALA A 253 0.49 -9.12 5.05
C ALA A 253 -0.26 -10.42 5.35
N TYR A 254 0.41 -11.58 5.31
CA TYR A 254 -0.23 -12.86 5.64
C TYR A 254 -0.62 -12.98 7.11
N PHE A 255 0.11 -12.32 8.01
CA PHE A 255 -0.29 -12.22 9.41
C PHE A 255 -1.54 -11.36 9.59
N LEU A 256 -1.62 -10.21 8.91
CA LEU A 256 -2.83 -9.38 8.93
C LEU A 256 -4.03 -10.13 8.31
N ASP A 257 -3.81 -10.94 7.28
CA ASP A 257 -4.83 -11.83 6.69
C ASP A 257 -5.32 -12.89 7.69
N TYR A 258 -4.40 -13.53 8.43
CA TYR A 258 -4.76 -14.43 9.53
C TYR A 258 -5.59 -13.71 10.61
N LEU A 259 -5.21 -12.49 11.00
CA LEU A 259 -5.97 -11.71 11.98
C LEU A 259 -7.37 -11.35 11.46
N GLU A 260 -7.50 -10.96 10.19
CA GLU A 260 -8.79 -10.70 9.55
C GLU A 260 -9.69 -11.94 9.57
N GLY A 261 -9.13 -13.12 9.27
CA GLY A 261 -9.87 -14.39 9.35
C GLY A 261 -10.29 -14.74 10.78
N ARG A 262 -9.43 -14.51 11.77
CA ARG A 262 -9.67 -14.89 13.17
C ARG A 262 -10.57 -13.93 13.93
N PHE A 263 -10.41 -12.62 13.73
CA PHE A 263 -11.13 -11.57 14.47
C PHE A 263 -12.27 -10.95 13.64
N GLY A 264 -12.44 -11.40 12.41
CA GLY A 264 -13.55 -11.08 11.53
C GLY A 264 -13.27 -9.92 10.57
N LYS A 265 -14.10 -9.85 9.53
CA LYS A 265 -13.99 -8.85 8.47
C LYS A 265 -14.02 -7.41 9.02
N GLY A 266 -13.09 -6.58 8.56
CA GLY A 266 -12.85 -5.22 8.99
C GLY A 266 -11.84 -5.08 10.13
N THR A 267 -11.08 -6.13 10.46
CA THR A 267 -10.02 -6.06 11.47
C THR A 267 -8.91 -5.12 11.04
N VAL A 268 -8.40 -5.24 9.81
CA VAL A 268 -7.34 -4.35 9.29
C VAL A 268 -7.85 -2.91 9.13
N ARG A 269 -9.13 -2.73 8.78
CA ARG A 269 -9.79 -1.41 8.78
C ARG A 269 -9.77 -0.74 10.16
N LYS A 270 -10.15 -1.48 11.22
CA LYS A 270 -10.12 -0.95 12.59
C LYS A 270 -8.70 -0.64 13.05
N LEU A 271 -7.73 -1.47 12.63
CA LEU A 271 -6.31 -1.21 12.85
C LEU A 271 -5.90 0.12 12.22
N ASN A 272 -6.21 0.33 10.94
CA ASN A 272 -5.90 1.58 10.23
C ASN A 272 -6.58 2.81 10.88
N GLU A 273 -7.85 2.72 11.28
CA GLU A 273 -8.53 3.82 11.99
C GLU A 273 -7.87 4.11 13.36
N LYS A 274 -7.40 3.08 14.08
CA LYS A 274 -6.67 3.28 15.34
C LYS A 274 -5.34 4.00 15.12
N LEU A 275 -4.62 3.68 14.03
CA LEU A 275 -3.39 4.37 13.62
C LEU A 275 -3.63 5.85 13.31
N ARG A 276 -4.84 6.30 13.02
CA ARG A 276 -5.12 7.73 12.84
C ARG A 276 -5.01 8.53 14.13
N ARG A 277 -5.47 7.95 15.24
CA ARG A 277 -5.86 8.71 16.43
C ARG A 277 -4.73 8.91 17.44
N HIS A 278 -3.73 8.02 17.43
CA HIS A 278 -2.73 7.93 18.49
C HIS A 278 -1.36 7.59 17.94
N ARG A 279 -0.31 7.90 18.72
CA ARG A 279 1.03 7.32 18.50
C ARG A 279 0.97 5.81 18.72
N TYR A 280 1.81 5.08 18.01
CA TYR A 280 1.89 3.64 18.08
C TYR A 280 2.70 3.23 19.31
N GLU A 281 2.02 2.57 20.24
CA GLU A 281 2.62 1.91 21.39
C GLU A 281 2.21 0.44 21.33
N PRO A 282 3.14 -0.51 21.11
CA PRO A 282 2.79 -1.87 20.71
C PRO A 282 1.78 -2.52 21.64
N LYS A 283 2.09 -2.59 22.94
CA LYS A 283 1.25 -3.30 23.91
C LYS A 283 -0.19 -2.75 23.96
N PRO A 284 -0.45 -1.47 24.32
CA PRO A 284 -1.82 -0.95 24.38
C PRO A 284 -2.50 -0.97 23.01
N PHE A 285 -1.77 -0.73 21.92
CA PHE A 285 -2.34 -0.73 20.58
C PHE A 285 -3.03 -2.07 20.25
N TRP A 286 -2.32 -3.18 20.45
CA TRP A 286 -2.83 -4.51 20.11
C TRP A 286 -3.81 -5.04 21.16
N THR A 287 -3.55 -4.81 22.46
CA THR A 287 -4.47 -5.30 23.50
C THR A 287 -5.82 -4.59 23.48
N GLU A 288 -5.87 -3.30 23.17
CA GLU A 288 -7.15 -2.59 23.04
C GLU A 288 -7.90 -2.98 21.77
N LEU A 289 -7.19 -3.28 20.69
CA LEU A 289 -7.80 -3.61 19.41
C LEU A 289 -8.33 -5.05 19.37
N LEU A 290 -7.54 -6.02 19.85
CA LEU A 290 -7.77 -7.46 19.68
C LEU A 290 -7.75 -8.24 21.01
N GLY A 291 -7.61 -7.56 22.15
CA GLY A 291 -7.61 -8.18 23.47
C GLY A 291 -6.31 -8.89 23.84
N ARG A 292 -5.28 -8.87 22.98
CA ARG A 292 -4.01 -9.60 23.15
C ARG A 292 -2.82 -8.77 22.65
N PRO A 293 -1.64 -8.91 23.25
CA PRO A 293 -0.41 -8.28 22.75
C PRO A 293 0.04 -8.95 21.43
N VAL A 294 0.77 -8.21 20.59
CA VAL A 294 1.16 -8.66 19.23
C VAL A 294 2.02 -9.91 19.26
N GLU A 295 2.85 -10.07 20.28
CA GLU A 295 3.71 -11.23 20.46
C GLU A 295 2.84 -12.50 20.57
N GLN A 296 1.79 -12.46 21.37
CA GLN A 296 0.85 -13.59 21.47
C GLN A 296 0.11 -13.83 20.15
N LEU A 297 -0.37 -12.77 19.50
CA LEU A 297 -1.07 -12.88 18.22
C LEU A 297 -0.20 -13.51 17.14
N TRP A 298 1.07 -13.10 17.08
CA TRP A 298 2.07 -13.65 16.19
C TRP A 298 2.38 -15.11 16.50
N GLY A 299 2.53 -15.46 17.78
CA GLY A 299 2.73 -16.84 18.21
C GLY A 299 1.59 -17.75 17.79
N ASP A 300 0.34 -17.30 17.96
CA ASP A 300 -0.84 -18.05 17.53
C ASP A 300 -0.88 -18.23 15.99
N TYR A 301 -0.43 -17.22 15.23
CA TYR A 301 -0.29 -17.34 13.77
C TYR A 301 0.77 -18.38 13.38
N VAL A 302 1.97 -18.32 13.98
CA VAL A 302 3.06 -19.29 13.74
C VAL A 302 2.58 -20.72 14.05
N GLU A 303 1.84 -20.91 15.14
CA GLU A 303 1.27 -22.21 15.52
C GLU A 303 0.22 -22.70 14.51
N SER A 304 -0.62 -21.80 13.97
CA SER A 304 -1.60 -22.18 12.96
C SER A 304 -0.97 -22.75 11.68
N LEU A 305 0.19 -22.22 11.26
CA LEU A 305 0.92 -22.73 10.09
C LEU A 305 1.50 -24.13 10.31
N ALA A 306 1.98 -24.42 11.53
CA ALA A 306 2.49 -25.75 11.87
C ALA A 306 1.37 -26.82 11.86
N GLY A 307 0.17 -26.43 12.29
CA GLY A 307 -1.02 -27.28 12.20
C GLY A 307 -1.41 -27.60 10.75
N GLU A 308 -1.41 -26.59 9.87
CA GLU A 308 -1.69 -26.77 8.44
C GLU A 308 -0.69 -27.74 7.78
N GLN A 309 0.61 -27.58 8.04
CA GLN A 309 1.65 -28.44 7.47
C GLN A 309 1.49 -29.92 7.87
N SER A 310 1.11 -30.17 9.13
CA SER A 310 0.91 -31.53 9.65
C SER A 310 -0.28 -32.24 9.01
N THR A 311 -1.37 -31.50 8.72
CA THR A 311 -2.56 -32.07 8.07
C THR A 311 -2.35 -32.43 6.60
N VAL A 312 -1.45 -31.72 5.91
CA VAL A 312 -1.11 -32.00 4.50
C VAL A 312 -0.25 -33.27 4.38
N ASP A 313 0.68 -33.48 5.32
CA ASP A 313 1.56 -34.65 5.32
C ASP A 313 0.80 -35.96 5.60
N GLU A 314 -0.23 -35.94 6.47
CA GLU A 314 -1.09 -37.11 6.73
C GLU A 314 -2.02 -37.44 5.56
N GLY A 315 -2.54 -36.44 4.84
CA GLY A 315 -3.43 -36.64 3.69
C GLY A 315 -2.76 -37.13 2.40
N THR A 316 -1.43 -37.12 2.34
CA THR A 316 -0.66 -37.57 1.17
C THR A 316 -0.17 -39.03 1.32
N GLN A 317 -0.44 -39.67 2.47
CA GLN A 317 -0.08 -41.07 2.76
C GLN A 317 -1.21 -42.09 2.55
N THR A 318 -2.36 -41.68 2.00
CA THR A 318 -3.49 -42.56 1.66
C THR A 318 -3.70 -42.67 0.17
#